data_AF-A0AAD7K3G0-F1
#
_entry.id   AF-A0AAD7K3G0-F1
#
_cell.length_a   1.000
_cell.length_b   1.000
_cell.length_c   1.000
_cell.angle_alpha   90.00
_cell.angle_beta   90.00
_cell.angle_gamma   90.00
#
_symmetry.space_group_name_H-M   'P 1'
#
loop_
_entity.id
_entity.type
_entity.pdbx_description
1 polymer ?
#
loop_
_entity_poly.entity_id
_entity_poly.type
_entity_poly.pdbx_seq_one_letter_code
_entity_poly.pdbx_strand_id
1 'polypeptide(L)'
;MSPVMSPPHPYASHTDARTHHDVDHTSTRLDKITGYLTAAATTLGNYADIFGTPFLKLISSLTLSLVTSLQTVRRKREECAELLERVHALLYAIISLHAGSDVVVENLPPATLDCIGKFMQTLQKIHVFVDAQQEAIGKIRQFLRQSENNTLLRDCNTGLDRALNILKAHVGPSVLRRITNMQRDSQKMHEEVLELIATVSDGTASDRISMACDQYYIALLELQ
;
A
#
# COMPACT_ATOMS: atom_id res chain seq x y z
N MET A 1 -38.41 -47.11 58.16
CA MET A 1 -37.19 -47.62 57.49
C MET A 1 -37.60 -48.02 56.08
N SER A 2 -37.24 -47.21 55.10
CA SER A 2 -37.55 -47.40 53.68
C SER A 2 -36.32 -46.99 52.86
N PRO A 3 -36.12 -47.57 51.67
CA PRO A 3 -34.80 -47.96 51.18
C PRO A 3 -34.07 -46.87 50.39
N VAL A 4 -32.74 -47.02 50.40
CA VAL A 4 -31.74 -46.30 49.63
C VAL A 4 -31.89 -46.63 48.14
N MET A 5 -31.94 -45.59 47.29
CA MET A 5 -31.61 -45.67 45.86
C MET A 5 -30.70 -44.51 45.50
N SER A 6 -29.52 -44.84 45.01
CA SER A 6 -28.60 -43.99 44.23
C SER A 6 -28.45 -44.62 42.85
N PRO A 7 -27.77 -43.97 41.88
CA PRO A 7 -28.11 -42.75 41.15
C PRO A 7 -28.20 -43.04 39.62
N PRO A 8 -28.41 -42.02 38.77
CA PRO A 8 -27.69 -42.00 37.49
C PRO A 8 -27.06 -40.64 37.17
N HIS A 9 -25.75 -40.67 36.87
CA HIS A 9 -25.06 -39.70 36.00
C HIS A 9 -25.32 -40.05 34.51
N PRO A 10 -24.86 -39.29 33.50
CA PRO A 10 -24.55 -37.85 33.41
C PRO A 10 -25.30 -37.20 32.22
N TYR A 11 -25.76 -35.95 32.35
CA TYR A 11 -26.13 -35.17 31.17
C TYR A 11 -24.91 -34.46 30.61
N ALA A 12 -24.50 -34.89 29.43
CA ALA A 12 -23.53 -34.23 28.58
C ALA A 12 -24.20 -33.09 27.79
N SER A 13 -23.39 -32.05 27.55
CA SER A 13 -23.38 -31.19 26.35
C SER A 13 -24.56 -30.21 26.15
N HIS A 14 -24.28 -28.92 26.27
CA HIS A 14 -24.08 -28.00 25.14
C HIS A 14 -23.95 -26.56 25.64
N THR A 15 -23.41 -25.68 24.77
CA THR A 15 -23.05 -24.25 24.96
C THR A 15 -21.73 -24.09 25.71
N ASP A 16 -20.60 -23.77 25.06
CA ASP A 16 -20.40 -22.63 24.17
C ASP A 16 -19.34 -22.89 23.09
N ALA A 17 -19.72 -22.79 21.83
CA ALA A 17 -18.82 -22.79 20.68
C ALA A 17 -19.18 -21.67 19.71
N ARG A 18 -19.41 -20.44 20.22
CA ARG A 18 -19.87 -19.31 19.39
C ARG A 18 -19.16 -17.97 19.61
N THR A 19 -17.98 -17.98 20.21
CA THR A 19 -17.20 -16.74 20.43
C THR A 19 -15.77 -16.76 19.89
N HIS A 20 -15.36 -17.83 19.19
CA HIS A 20 -13.97 -17.98 18.74
C HIS A 20 -13.69 -17.57 17.29
N HIS A 21 -14.69 -17.21 16.48
CA HIS A 21 -14.47 -17.00 15.04
C HIS A 21 -14.15 -15.55 14.62
N ASP A 22 -14.61 -14.53 15.38
CA ASP A 22 -14.40 -13.11 15.02
C ASP A 22 -13.06 -12.52 15.48
N VAL A 23 -12.42 -13.14 16.48
CA VAL A 23 -11.16 -12.63 17.05
C VAL A 23 -9.98 -12.85 16.09
N ASP A 24 -10.07 -13.85 15.21
CA ASP A 24 -8.98 -14.24 14.31
C ASP A 24 -8.94 -13.42 13.00
N HIS A 25 -10.10 -13.06 12.46
CA HIS A 25 -10.18 -12.29 11.21
C HIS A 25 -9.78 -10.82 11.35
N THR A 26 -10.10 -10.19 12.48
CA THR A 26 -9.73 -8.79 12.73
C THR A 26 -8.24 -8.63 13.04
N SER A 27 -7.64 -9.60 13.74
CA SER A 27 -6.19 -9.63 13.98
C SER A 27 -5.42 -9.76 12.67
N THR A 28 -5.79 -10.73 11.83
CA THR A 28 -5.13 -10.94 10.52
C THR A 28 -5.30 -9.75 9.56
N ARG A 29 -6.40 -9.00 9.65
CA ARG A 29 -6.61 -7.76 8.87
C ARG A 29 -5.68 -6.63 9.33
N LEU A 30 -5.58 -6.39 10.63
CA LEU A 30 -4.66 -5.38 11.19
C LEU A 30 -3.19 -5.73 10.92
N ASP A 31 -2.83 -7.01 10.93
CA ASP A 31 -1.46 -7.42 10.60
C ASP A 31 -1.11 -7.12 9.13
N LYS A 32 -2.04 -7.43 8.21
CA LYS A 32 -1.88 -7.08 6.79
C LYS A 32 -1.75 -5.58 6.59
N ILE A 33 -2.61 -4.79 7.25
CA ILE A 33 -2.61 -3.34 7.06
C ILE A 33 -1.35 -2.69 7.60
N THR A 34 -0.84 -3.20 8.72
CA THR A 34 0.44 -2.80 9.30
C THR A 34 1.57 -3.02 8.30
N GLY A 35 1.59 -4.18 7.63
CA GLY A 35 2.55 -4.47 6.57
C GLY A 35 2.47 -3.47 5.41
N TYR A 36 1.26 -3.21 4.90
CA TYR A 36 1.05 -2.26 3.80
C TYR A 36 1.45 -0.82 4.16
N LEU A 37 1.07 -0.35 5.35
CA LEU A 37 1.44 0.98 5.83
C LEU A 37 2.95 1.11 6.05
N THR A 38 3.60 0.07 6.57
CA THR A 38 5.06 0.06 6.77
C THR A 38 5.78 0.18 5.43
N ALA A 39 5.36 -0.62 4.43
CA ALA A 39 5.91 -0.56 3.09
C ALA A 39 5.71 0.83 2.47
N ALA A 40 4.49 1.36 2.51
CA ALA A 40 4.17 2.67 1.96
C ALA A 40 4.95 3.80 2.64
N ALA A 41 5.05 3.79 3.98
CA ALA A 41 5.81 4.78 4.72
C ALA A 41 7.31 4.73 4.39
N THR A 42 7.87 3.53 4.27
CA THR A 42 9.28 3.34 3.90
C THR A 42 9.53 3.87 2.48
N THR A 43 8.67 3.56 1.51
CA THR A 43 8.76 4.08 0.15
C THR A 43 8.69 5.61 0.12
N LEU A 44 7.77 6.21 0.87
CA LEU A 44 7.66 7.67 0.97
C LEU A 44 8.90 8.31 1.62
N GLY A 45 9.51 7.66 2.61
CA GLY A 45 10.77 8.09 3.20
C GLY A 45 11.90 8.11 2.17
N ASN A 46 12.03 7.03 1.39
CA ASN A 46 13.02 6.94 0.32
C ASN A 46 12.80 8.02 -0.75
N TYR A 47 11.54 8.26 -1.14
CA TYR A 47 11.21 9.34 -2.08
C TYR A 47 11.52 10.72 -1.51
N ALA A 48 11.27 10.95 -0.23
CA ALA A 48 11.63 12.20 0.43
C ALA A 48 13.13 12.50 0.31
N ASP A 49 13.96 11.48 0.49
CA ASP A 49 15.41 11.62 0.43
C ASP A 49 15.91 11.76 -1.03
N ILE A 50 15.33 11.03 -1.99
CA ILE A 50 15.69 11.10 -3.42
C ILE A 50 15.30 12.46 -4.04
N PHE A 51 14.08 12.92 -3.77
CA PHE A 51 13.50 14.10 -4.42
C PHE A 51 13.59 15.37 -3.56
N GLY A 52 14.29 15.32 -2.42
CA GLY A 52 14.45 16.47 -1.51
C GLY A 52 13.12 17.01 -0.98
N THR A 53 12.17 16.14 -0.67
CA THR A 53 10.77 16.51 -0.39
C THR A 53 10.44 16.36 1.10
N PRO A 54 10.68 17.37 1.96
CA PRO A 54 10.63 17.21 3.41
C PRO A 54 9.25 16.81 3.94
N PHE A 55 8.17 17.23 3.28
CA PHE A 55 6.81 16.85 3.73
C PHE A 55 6.53 15.35 3.57
N LEU A 56 7.14 14.66 2.60
CA LEU A 56 7.00 13.21 2.46
C LEU A 56 7.67 12.48 3.63
N LYS A 57 8.77 13.02 4.15
CA LYS A 57 9.45 12.50 5.35
C LYS A 57 8.57 12.60 6.58
N LEU A 58 7.84 13.70 6.73
CA LEU A 58 6.87 13.88 7.81
C LEU A 58 5.71 12.89 7.69
N ILE A 59 5.16 12.68 6.50
CA ILE A 59 4.10 11.68 6.25
C ILE A 59 4.60 10.28 6.57
N SER A 60 5.81 9.94 6.11
CA SER A 60 6.46 8.66 6.40
C SER A 60 6.59 8.43 7.91
N SER A 61 7.16 9.40 8.64
CA SER A 61 7.35 9.30 10.09
C SER A 61 6.04 9.17 10.86
N LEU A 62 5.03 9.98 10.53
CA LEU A 62 3.70 9.90 11.16
C LEU A 62 3.02 8.54 10.90
N THR A 63 3.18 8.01 9.70
CA THR A 63 2.63 6.70 9.33
C THR A 63 3.31 5.56 10.10
N LEU A 64 4.64 5.60 10.25
CA LEU A 64 5.37 4.62 11.06
C LEU A 64 5.00 4.70 12.56
N SER A 65 4.77 5.91 13.06
CA SER A 65 4.27 6.11 14.43
C SER A 65 2.90 5.47 14.60
N LEU A 66 1.98 5.71 13.66
CA LEU A 66 0.66 5.06 13.62
C LEU A 66 0.75 3.53 13.62
N VAL A 67 1.64 2.97 12.79
CA VAL A 67 1.88 1.53 12.73
C VAL A 67 2.30 0.97 14.09
N THR A 68 3.17 1.68 14.79
CA THR A 68 3.64 1.28 16.13
C THR A 68 2.50 1.33 17.14
N SER A 69 1.69 2.41 17.11
CA SER A 69 0.50 2.57 17.94
C SER A 69 -0.57 1.49 17.71
N LEU A 70 -0.63 0.87 16.53
CA LEU A 70 -1.62 -0.17 16.24
C LEU A 70 -1.39 -1.47 16.98
N GLN A 71 -0.13 -1.82 17.24
CA GLN A 71 0.24 -3.05 17.93
C GLN A 71 -0.32 -3.11 19.35
N THR A 72 -0.60 -1.94 19.94
CA THR A 72 -1.08 -1.80 21.32
C THR A 72 -2.56 -1.45 21.39
N VAL A 73 -3.28 -1.36 20.26
CA VAL A 73 -4.73 -1.05 20.25
C VAL A 73 -5.53 -2.18 20.90
N ARG A 74 -6.33 -1.82 21.91
CA ARG A 74 -7.18 -2.76 22.66
C ARG A 74 -8.67 -2.60 22.38
N ARG A 75 -9.08 -1.47 21.79
CA ARG A 75 -10.49 -1.10 21.57
C ARG A 75 -10.70 -0.62 20.14
N LYS A 76 -11.93 -0.74 19.64
CA LYS A 76 -12.33 -0.25 18.31
C LYS A 76 -11.36 -0.66 17.19
N ARG A 77 -10.90 -1.91 17.26
CA ARG A 77 -9.89 -2.45 16.32
C ARG A 77 -10.37 -2.40 14.88
N GLU A 78 -11.66 -2.65 14.67
CA GLU A 78 -12.29 -2.61 13.36
C GLU A 78 -12.34 -1.19 12.79
N GLU A 79 -12.80 -0.21 13.57
CA GLU A 79 -12.84 1.18 13.13
C GLU A 79 -11.43 1.75 12.88
N CYS A 80 -10.44 1.32 13.67
CA CYS A 80 -9.03 1.63 13.41
C CYS A 80 -8.57 1.01 12.08
N ALA A 81 -8.88 -0.26 11.82
CA ALA A 81 -8.52 -0.94 10.57
C ALA A 81 -9.12 -0.22 9.36
N GLU A 82 -10.43 0.10 9.38
CA GLU A 82 -11.11 0.81 8.30
C GLU A 82 -10.49 2.18 7.99
N LEU A 83 -10.20 2.98 9.03
CA LEU A 83 -9.53 4.27 8.84
C LEU A 83 -8.18 4.11 8.15
N LEU A 84 -7.44 3.09 8.54
CA LEU A 84 -6.08 2.84 8.06
C LEU A 84 -6.05 2.27 6.65
N GLU A 85 -7.11 1.60 6.19
CA GLU A 85 -7.22 1.15 4.79
C GLU A 85 -7.32 2.35 3.86
N ARG A 86 -8.06 3.36 4.32
CA ARG A 86 -8.22 4.62 3.61
C ARG A 86 -6.94 5.45 3.66
N VAL A 87 -6.22 5.44 4.78
CA VAL A 87 -4.86 6.03 4.86
C VAL A 87 -3.94 5.34 3.87
N HIS A 88 -3.89 4.01 3.84
CA HIS A 88 -3.05 3.27 2.91
C HIS A 88 -3.38 3.63 1.44
N ALA A 89 -4.65 3.71 1.08
CA ALA A 89 -5.06 4.13 -0.27
C ALA A 89 -4.57 5.55 -0.63
N LEU A 90 -4.57 6.48 0.32
CA LEU A 90 -4.02 7.83 0.13
C LEU A 90 -2.49 7.82 -0.01
N LEU A 91 -1.79 7.06 0.83
CA LEU A 91 -0.34 6.92 0.73
C LEU A 91 0.06 6.34 -0.63
N TYR A 92 -0.65 5.32 -1.10
CA TYR A 92 -0.42 4.74 -2.42
C TYR A 92 -0.67 5.74 -3.55
N ALA A 93 -1.71 6.57 -3.44
CA ALA A 93 -1.96 7.65 -4.40
C ALA A 93 -0.82 8.68 -4.42
N ILE A 94 -0.29 9.07 -3.25
CA ILE A 94 0.86 9.97 -3.12
C ILE A 94 2.11 9.33 -3.72
N ILE A 95 2.39 8.05 -3.43
CA ILE A 95 3.49 7.31 -4.04
C ILE A 95 3.35 7.29 -5.56
N SER A 96 2.16 7.02 -6.07
CA SER A 96 1.89 6.95 -7.51
C SER A 96 2.12 8.28 -8.22
N LEU A 97 1.85 9.42 -7.56
CA LEU A 97 2.18 10.74 -8.08
C LEU A 97 3.69 10.93 -8.28
N HIS A 98 4.51 10.41 -7.36
CA HIS A 98 5.97 10.58 -7.39
C HIS A 98 6.68 9.48 -8.19
N ALA A 99 6.09 8.27 -8.27
CA ALA A 99 6.64 7.14 -9.01
C ALA A 99 6.50 7.28 -10.54
N GLY A 100 5.71 8.25 -11.00
CA GLY A 100 5.29 8.35 -12.39
C GLY A 100 5.88 9.49 -13.18
N SER A 101 6.88 10.18 -12.63
CA SER A 101 7.10 11.54 -13.06
C SER A 101 8.55 11.98 -13.03
N ASP A 102 8.99 12.54 -14.16
CA ASP A 102 9.97 13.63 -14.23
C ASP A 102 9.46 14.92 -13.50
N VAL A 103 8.31 14.84 -12.81
CA VAL A 103 7.77 15.89 -11.94
C VAL A 103 8.65 15.94 -10.70
N VAL A 104 9.64 16.82 -10.77
CA VAL A 104 10.13 17.54 -9.60
C VAL A 104 8.91 18.09 -8.88
N VAL A 105 8.86 17.95 -7.55
CA VAL A 105 7.78 18.40 -6.64
C VAL A 105 7.21 19.77 -7.01
N GLU A 106 8.04 20.64 -7.58
CA GLU A 106 7.71 21.97 -8.11
C GLU A 106 6.57 21.99 -9.14
N ASN A 107 6.32 20.88 -9.87
CA ASN A 107 5.23 20.83 -10.86
C ASN A 107 3.92 20.21 -10.32
N LEU A 108 3.80 19.94 -9.02
CA LEU A 108 2.53 19.51 -8.45
C LEU A 108 1.53 20.68 -8.41
N PRO A 109 0.27 20.49 -8.84
CA PRO A 109 -0.75 21.53 -8.75
C PRO A 109 -0.92 22.02 -7.30
N PRO A 110 -1.12 23.32 -7.06
CA PRO A 110 -1.30 23.86 -5.71
C PRO A 110 -2.43 23.19 -4.93
N ALA A 111 -3.52 22.80 -5.61
CA ALA A 111 -4.63 22.05 -5.02
C ALA A 111 -4.21 20.67 -4.49
N THR A 112 -3.27 20.01 -5.17
CA THR A 112 -2.70 18.72 -4.74
C THR A 112 -1.82 18.89 -3.51
N LEU A 113 -0.98 19.93 -3.48
CA LEU A 113 -0.14 20.25 -2.32
C LEU A 113 -0.98 20.63 -1.09
N ASP A 114 -2.01 21.46 -1.25
CA ASP A 114 -2.97 21.78 -0.19
C ASP A 114 -3.71 20.53 0.30
N CYS A 115 -4.10 19.63 -0.62
CA CYS A 115 -4.70 18.36 -0.28
C CYS A 115 -3.75 17.46 0.56
N ILE A 116 -2.48 17.38 0.19
CA ILE A 116 -1.46 16.64 0.95
C ILE A 116 -1.28 17.25 2.35
N GLY A 117 -1.23 18.59 2.46
CA GLY A 117 -1.16 19.27 3.76
C GLY A 117 -2.37 18.97 4.66
N LYS A 118 -3.58 19.00 4.10
CA LYS A 118 -4.81 18.62 4.84
C LYS A 118 -4.84 17.13 5.21
N PHE A 119 -4.29 16.27 4.36
CA PHE A 119 -4.12 14.86 4.67
C PHE A 119 -3.17 14.67 5.86
N MET A 120 -2.05 15.39 5.94
CA MET A 120 -1.15 15.33 7.10
C MET A 120 -1.85 15.70 8.41
N GLN A 121 -2.67 16.76 8.40
CA GLN A 121 -3.47 17.15 9.58
C GLN A 121 -4.48 16.05 9.95
N THR A 122 -5.08 15.41 8.94
CA THR A 122 -5.99 14.29 9.14
C THR A 122 -5.26 13.08 9.73
N LEU A 123 -4.04 12.79 9.27
CA LEU A 123 -3.20 11.71 9.78
C LEU A 123 -2.84 11.91 11.25
N GLN A 124 -2.55 13.15 11.65
CA GLN A 124 -2.34 13.51 13.07
C GLN A 124 -3.60 13.27 13.92
N LYS A 125 -4.78 13.66 13.42
CA LYS A 125 -6.06 13.37 14.10
C LYS A 125 -6.30 11.86 14.24
N ILE A 126 -5.98 11.07 13.22
CA ILE A 126 -6.06 9.60 13.28
C ILE A 126 -5.09 9.07 14.33
N HIS A 127 -3.87 9.59 14.41
CA HIS A 127 -2.92 9.20 15.45
C HIS A 127 -3.47 9.44 16.85
N VAL A 128 -4.03 10.62 17.12
CA VAL A 128 -4.68 10.93 18.41
C VAL A 128 -5.84 9.97 18.69
N PHE A 129 -6.65 9.65 17.69
CA PHE A 129 -7.75 8.69 17.83
C PHE A 129 -7.25 7.29 18.20
N VAL A 130 -6.24 6.79 17.48
CA VAL A 130 -5.65 5.45 17.66
C VAL A 130 -4.98 5.35 19.04
N ASP A 131 -4.20 6.35 19.45
CA ASP A 131 -3.59 6.41 20.78
C ASP A 131 -4.64 6.38 21.89
N ALA A 132 -5.75 7.09 21.73
CA ALA A 132 -6.86 7.06 22.70
C ALA A 132 -7.51 5.67 22.84
N GLN A 133 -7.31 4.75 21.87
CA GLN A 133 -7.80 3.37 21.94
C GLN A 133 -6.83 2.40 22.64
N GLN A 134 -5.61 2.85 22.98
CA GLN A 134 -4.63 2.03 23.73
C GLN A 134 -4.90 2.04 25.23
N GLU A 135 -5.42 3.16 25.77
CA GLU A 135 -5.63 3.35 27.20
C GLU A 135 -6.76 2.44 27.74
N ALA A 136 -6.48 1.73 28.83
CA ALA A 136 -7.49 1.03 29.62
C ALA A 136 -8.28 2.05 30.47
N ILE A 137 -9.17 2.79 29.83
CA ILE A 137 -9.97 3.84 30.49
C ILE A 137 -11.19 3.22 31.19
N GLY A 138 -11.45 3.61 32.43
CA GLY A 138 -12.66 3.21 33.16
C GLY A 138 -13.95 3.70 32.49
N LYS A 139 -15.08 3.00 32.74
CA LYS A 139 -16.37 3.18 32.03
C LYS A 139 -16.88 4.63 32.00
N ILE A 140 -16.72 5.39 33.08
CA ILE A 140 -17.20 6.79 33.17
C ILE A 140 -16.38 7.72 32.25
N ARG A 141 -15.05 7.63 32.30
CA ARG A 141 -14.18 8.40 31.39
C ARG A 141 -14.36 7.96 29.93
N GLN A 142 -14.62 6.67 29.70
CA GLN A 142 -14.92 6.15 28.36
C GLN A 142 -16.20 6.78 27.80
N PHE A 143 -17.26 6.89 28.60
CA PHE A 143 -18.51 7.52 28.18
C PHE A 143 -18.31 9.01 27.86
N LEU A 144 -17.58 9.75 28.70
CA LEU A 144 -17.28 11.17 28.47
C LEU A 144 -16.46 11.39 27.18
N ARG A 145 -15.47 10.52 26.91
CA ARG A 145 -14.67 10.59 25.67
C ARG A 145 -15.39 10.06 24.43
N GLN A 146 -16.56 9.45 24.57
CA GLN A 146 -17.24 8.83 23.42
C GLN A 146 -17.71 9.87 22.40
N SER A 147 -18.23 11.02 22.86
CA SER A 147 -18.65 12.11 21.97
C SER A 147 -17.45 12.75 21.25
N GLU A 148 -16.34 12.97 21.96
CA GLU A 148 -15.09 13.49 21.43
C GLU A 148 -14.53 12.53 20.37
N ASN A 149 -14.43 11.23 20.68
CA ASN A 149 -13.95 10.20 19.76
C ASN A 149 -14.83 10.07 18.52
N ASN A 150 -16.16 10.19 18.65
CA ASN A 150 -17.06 10.14 17.51
C ASN A 150 -16.91 11.39 16.62
N THR A 151 -16.70 12.56 17.21
CA THR A 151 -16.43 13.79 16.47
C THR A 151 -15.10 13.69 15.73
N LEU A 152 -14.05 13.20 16.40
CA LEU A 152 -12.73 12.98 15.82
C LEU A 152 -12.79 11.97 14.67
N LEU A 153 -13.50 10.85 14.85
CA LEU A 153 -13.69 9.84 13.82
C LEU A 153 -14.43 10.41 12.59
N ARG A 154 -15.47 11.22 12.79
CA ARG A 154 -16.19 11.89 11.70
C ARG A 154 -15.29 12.87 10.94
N ASP A 155 -14.51 13.66 11.66
CA ASP A 155 -13.53 14.58 11.08
C ASP A 155 -12.48 13.83 10.26
N CYS A 156 -11.95 12.72 10.79
CA CYS A 156 -11.00 11.86 10.08
C CYS A 156 -11.61 11.33 8.79
N ASN A 157 -12.81 10.74 8.86
CA ASN A 157 -13.51 10.21 7.69
C ASN A 157 -13.75 11.29 6.62
N THR A 158 -14.22 12.47 7.04
CA THR A 158 -14.47 13.60 6.12
C THR A 158 -13.17 14.07 5.46
N GLY A 159 -12.08 14.17 6.24
CA GLY A 159 -10.76 14.54 5.73
C GLY A 159 -10.21 13.53 4.72
N LEU A 160 -10.32 12.24 5.04
CA LEU A 160 -9.88 11.14 4.16
C LEU A 160 -10.67 11.10 2.86
N ASP A 161 -12.00 11.24 2.93
CA ASP A 161 -12.87 11.26 1.73
C ASP A 161 -12.54 12.41 0.80
N ARG A 162 -12.39 13.61 1.37
CA ARG A 162 -12.00 14.78 0.59
C ARG A 162 -10.65 14.57 -0.09
N ALA A 163 -9.66 14.06 0.65
CA ALA A 163 -8.34 13.82 0.11
C ALA A 163 -8.36 12.76 -0.99
N LEU A 164 -9.11 11.67 -0.80
CA LEU A 164 -9.22 10.59 -1.78
C LEU A 164 -9.85 11.09 -3.08
N ASN A 165 -10.91 11.90 -3.00
CA ASN A 165 -11.59 12.42 -4.18
C ASN A 165 -10.67 13.35 -5.00
N ILE A 166 -9.92 14.23 -4.34
CA ILE A 166 -8.99 15.14 -5.02
C ILE A 166 -7.83 14.34 -5.63
N LEU A 167 -7.21 13.43 -4.88
CA LEU A 167 -6.08 12.66 -5.38
C LEU A 167 -6.49 11.69 -6.50
N LYS A 168 -7.65 11.04 -6.41
CA LYS A 168 -8.16 10.18 -7.49
C LYS A 168 -8.35 10.95 -8.80
N ALA A 169 -8.86 12.17 -8.74
CA ALA A 169 -9.03 13.02 -9.92
C ALA A 169 -7.70 13.35 -10.62
N HIS A 170 -6.58 13.38 -9.88
CA HIS A 170 -5.25 13.68 -10.41
C HIS A 170 -4.46 12.42 -10.79
N VAL A 171 -4.54 11.36 -9.98
CA VAL A 171 -3.81 10.10 -10.15
C VAL A 171 -4.42 9.23 -11.25
N GLY A 172 -5.75 9.19 -11.38
CA GLY A 172 -6.42 8.36 -12.38
C GLY A 172 -5.93 8.65 -13.81
N PRO A 173 -5.99 9.92 -14.28
CA PRO A 173 -5.51 10.28 -15.61
C PRO A 173 -4.00 10.06 -15.80
N SER A 174 -3.18 10.27 -14.76
CA SER A 174 -1.72 10.11 -14.86
C SER A 174 -1.31 8.63 -14.95
N VAL A 175 -1.92 7.75 -14.16
CA VAL A 175 -1.69 6.30 -14.23
C VAL A 175 -2.16 5.74 -15.57
N LEU A 176 -3.35 6.14 -16.05
CA LEU A 176 -3.85 5.71 -17.36
C LEU A 176 -2.89 6.13 -18.49
N ARG A 177 -2.43 7.38 -18.49
CA ARG A 177 -1.45 7.87 -19.47
C ARG A 177 -0.16 7.05 -19.45
N ARG A 178 0.34 6.69 -18.28
CA ARG A 178 1.55 5.84 -18.14
C ARG A 178 1.34 4.45 -18.72
N ILE A 179 0.21 3.81 -18.43
CA ILE A 179 -0.12 2.49 -19.00
C ILE A 179 -0.16 2.57 -20.52
N THR A 180 -0.82 3.58 -21.09
CA THR A 180 -0.88 3.77 -22.54
C THR A 180 0.50 4.02 -23.16
N ASN A 181 1.36 4.78 -22.49
CA ASN A 181 2.73 5.00 -22.96
C ASN A 181 3.55 3.72 -22.91
N MET A 182 3.51 2.98 -21.80
CA MET A 182 4.19 1.68 -21.70
C MET A 182 3.70 0.67 -22.75
N GLN A 183 2.40 0.66 -23.04
CA GLN A 183 1.85 -0.18 -24.10
C GLN A 183 2.42 0.22 -25.47
N ARG A 184 2.47 1.51 -25.77
CA ARG A 184 3.07 2.02 -27.02
C ARG A 184 4.55 1.67 -27.11
N ASP A 185 5.31 1.86 -26.04
CA ASP A 185 6.75 1.57 -25.99
C ASP A 185 7.02 0.08 -26.16
N SER A 186 6.21 -0.78 -25.50
CA SER A 186 6.27 -2.23 -25.65
C SER A 186 5.95 -2.66 -27.08
N GLN A 187 4.98 -2.00 -27.73
CA GLN A 187 4.58 -2.31 -29.10
C GLN A 187 5.67 -1.90 -30.10
N LYS A 188 6.27 -0.72 -29.90
CA LYS A 188 7.42 -0.26 -30.69
C LYS A 188 8.62 -1.20 -30.53
N MET A 189 8.94 -1.61 -29.31
CA MET A 189 10.04 -2.56 -29.06
C MET A 189 9.75 -3.91 -29.72
N HIS A 190 8.49 -4.36 -29.73
CA HIS A 190 8.11 -5.57 -30.44
C HIS A 190 8.32 -5.45 -31.97
N GLU A 191 7.93 -4.32 -32.57
CA GLU A 191 8.18 -4.03 -33.98
C GLU A 191 9.69 -4.00 -34.31
N GLU A 192 10.50 -3.33 -33.49
CA GLU A 192 11.96 -3.27 -33.62
C GLU A 192 12.59 -4.68 -33.56
N VAL A 193 12.10 -5.54 -32.65
CA VAL A 193 12.55 -6.94 -32.55
C VAL A 193 12.14 -7.75 -33.79
N LEU A 194 10.92 -7.56 -34.31
CA LEU A 194 10.47 -8.26 -35.52
C LEU A 194 11.27 -7.84 -36.76
N GLU A 195 11.60 -6.55 -36.89
CA GLU A 195 12.48 -6.05 -37.96
C GLU A 195 13.89 -6.64 -37.85
N LEU A 196 14.44 -6.73 -36.64
CA LEU A 196 15.73 -7.38 -36.39
C LEU A 196 15.68 -8.88 -36.76
N ILE A 197 14.60 -9.58 -36.43
CA ILE A 197 14.43 -10.98 -36.81
C ILE A 197 14.33 -11.13 -38.33
N ALA A 198 13.58 -10.26 -39.01
CA ALA A 198 13.45 -10.29 -40.46
C ALA A 198 14.80 -10.07 -41.16
N THR A 199 15.58 -9.09 -40.71
CA THR A 199 16.94 -8.83 -41.24
C THR A 199 17.91 -9.99 -41.01
N VAL A 200 17.76 -10.75 -39.93
CA VAL A 200 18.53 -11.97 -39.66
C VAL A 200 18.01 -13.17 -40.49
N SER A 201 16.70 -13.27 -40.72
CA SER A 201 16.06 -14.34 -41.51
C SER A 201 16.25 -14.21 -43.02
N ASP A 202 16.44 -12.99 -43.56
CA ASP A 202 16.63 -12.72 -45.00
C ASP A 202 18.00 -13.20 -45.55
N GLY A 203 18.69 -14.11 -44.86
CA GLY A 203 19.78 -14.94 -45.40
C GLY A 203 21.12 -14.23 -45.66
N THR A 204 21.13 -12.92 -45.86
CA THR A 204 22.34 -12.18 -46.24
C THR A 204 23.38 -12.07 -45.13
N ALA A 205 23.00 -12.21 -43.85
CA ALA A 205 23.94 -12.23 -42.73
C ALA A 205 24.58 -13.61 -42.54
N SER A 206 23.83 -14.70 -42.75
CA SER A 206 24.34 -16.07 -42.62
C SER A 206 25.38 -16.40 -43.70
N ASP A 207 25.11 -15.98 -44.95
CA ASP A 207 26.04 -16.21 -46.06
C ASP A 207 27.31 -15.35 -45.95
N ARG A 208 27.19 -14.12 -45.43
CA ARG A 208 28.36 -13.25 -45.20
C ARG A 208 29.24 -13.71 -44.05
N ILE A 209 28.66 -14.27 -42.99
CA ILE A 209 29.41 -14.84 -41.87
C ILE A 209 30.10 -16.14 -42.31
N SER A 210 29.42 -17.00 -43.08
CA SER A 210 30.04 -18.20 -43.66
C SER A 210 31.21 -17.85 -44.59
N MET A 211 31.03 -16.87 -45.48
CA MET A 211 32.11 -16.41 -46.37
C MET A 211 33.30 -15.79 -45.61
N ALA A 212 33.04 -15.05 -44.54
CA ALA A 212 34.10 -14.46 -43.73
C ALA A 212 34.89 -15.52 -42.94
N CYS A 213 34.21 -16.57 -42.44
CA CYS A 213 34.86 -17.70 -41.80
C CYS A 213 35.71 -18.52 -42.79
N ASP A 214 35.22 -18.74 -44.02
CA ASP A 214 35.97 -19.44 -45.06
C ASP A 214 37.21 -18.64 -45.52
N GLN A 215 37.09 -17.32 -45.67
CA GLN A 215 38.23 -16.45 -45.99
C GLN A 215 39.27 -16.40 -44.87
N TYR A 216 38.85 -16.40 -43.60
CA TYR A 216 39.77 -16.41 -42.47
C TYR A 216 40.50 -17.76 -42.32
N TYR A 217 39.83 -18.86 -42.64
CA TYR A 217 40.43 -20.20 -42.64
C TYR A 217 41.45 -20.40 -43.77
N ILE A 218 41.17 -19.88 -44.98
CA ILE A 218 42.11 -19.88 -46.10
C ILE A 218 43.36 -19.04 -45.77
N ALA A 219 43.18 -17.84 -45.21
CA ALA A 219 44.30 -16.98 -44.81
C ALA A 219 45.19 -17.61 -43.72
N LEU A 220 44.61 -18.42 -42.82
CA LEU A 220 45.36 -19.16 -41.79
C LEU A 220 46.16 -20.34 -42.36
N LEU A 221 45.70 -20.97 -43.43
CA LEU A 221 46.40 -22.07 -44.09
C LEU A 221 47.56 -21.59 -44.98
N GLU A 222 47.48 -20.39 -45.55
CA GLU A 222 48.57 -19.79 -46.34
C GLU A 222 49.74 -19.25 -45.48
N LEU A 223 49.56 -19.20 -44.15
CA LEU A 223 50.55 -18.75 -43.17
C LEU A 223 51.37 -19.90 -42.52
N GLN A 224 51.14 -21.15 -42.93
CA GLN A 224 51.94 -22.32 -42.54
C GLN A 224 52.86 -22.77 -43.68
#